data_AF-A0A6C0F2C7-F1
#
_entry.id   AF-A0A6C0F2C7-F1
#
_cell.length_a   1.000
_cell.length_b   1.000
_cell.length_c   1.000
_cell.angle_alpha   90.00
_cell.angle_beta   90.00
_cell.angle_gamma   90.00
#
_symmetry.space_group_name_H-M   'P 1'
#
loop_
_entity.id
_entity.type
_entity.pdbx_description
1 polymer ?
#
loop_
_entity_poly.entity_id
_entity_poly.type
_entity_poly.pdbx_seq_one_letter_code
_entity_poly.pdbx_strand_id
1 'polypeptide(L)' 'MPAESDLTKDIPNESISQFYWVLFIGVSILAGIVVVLDIYLLTVNTNAGLSMLIRSVPVLVIAVTNMLFMHVLSARALK' A
#
# COMPACT_ATOMS: atom_id res chain seq x y z
N MET A 1 -20.68 -14.37 -16.84
CA MET A 1 -19.82 -14.64 -15.68
C MET A 1 -18.40 -14.70 -16.24
N PRO A 2 -17.48 -13.82 -15.82
CA PRO A 2 -16.10 -13.91 -16.28
C PRO A 2 -15.57 -15.29 -15.85
N ALA A 3 -15.00 -16.04 -16.77
CA ALA A 3 -14.41 -17.34 -16.49
C ALA A 3 -13.33 -17.15 -15.42
N GLU A 4 -13.52 -17.74 -14.24
CA GLU A 4 -12.46 -17.81 -13.24
C GLU A 4 -11.21 -18.38 -13.91
N SER A 5 -10.09 -17.68 -13.75
CA SER A 5 -8.78 -18.20 -14.10
C SER A 5 -8.56 -19.51 -13.35
N ASP A 6 -8.14 -20.58 -14.04
CA ASP A 6 -7.90 -21.90 -13.43
C ASP A 6 -6.88 -21.84 -12.27
N LEU A 7 -6.12 -20.75 -12.13
CA LEU A 7 -5.16 -20.51 -11.04
C LEU A 7 -5.83 -20.14 -9.69
N THR A 8 -7.08 -19.68 -9.68
CA THR A 8 -7.77 -19.18 -8.47
C THR A 8 -8.94 -20.07 -8.04
N LYS A 9 -9.18 -21.17 -8.76
CA LYS A 9 -10.42 -21.97 -8.73
C LYS A 9 -10.74 -22.65 -7.39
N ASP A 10 -9.77 -22.75 -6.49
CA ASP A 10 -9.92 -23.39 -5.17
C ASP A 10 -9.59 -22.45 -3.99
N ILE A 11 -9.32 -21.16 -4.26
CA ILE A 11 -8.95 -20.21 -3.21
C ILE A 11 -10.23 -19.50 -2.74
N PRO A 12 -10.59 -19.58 -1.45
CA PRO A 12 -11.73 -18.84 -0.93
C PRO A 12 -11.56 -17.35 -1.21
N ASN A 13 -12.61 -16.72 -1.74
CA ASN A 13 -12.69 -15.28 -2.00
C ASN A 13 -12.29 -14.43 -0.77
N GLU A 14 -12.67 -14.91 0.42
CA GLU A 14 -12.30 -14.30 1.70
C GLU A 14 -10.77 -14.28 1.92
N SER A 15 -10.07 -15.37 1.57
CA SER A 15 -8.61 -15.47 1.66
C SER A 15 -7.91 -14.47 0.73
N ILE A 16 -8.43 -14.23 -0.47
CA ILE A 16 -7.87 -13.26 -1.42
C ILE A 16 -8.03 -11.83 -0.89
N SER A 17 -9.21 -11.50 -0.36
CA SER A 17 -9.45 -10.16 0.22
C SER A 17 -8.57 -9.91 1.44
N GLN A 18 -8.41 -10.93 2.30
CA GLN A 18 -7.57 -10.87 3.50
C GLN A 18 -6.08 -10.75 3.15
N PHE A 19 -5.61 -11.40 2.08
CA PHE A 19 -4.25 -11.23 1.58
C PHE A 19 -3.96 -9.77 1.17
N TYR A 20 -4.83 -9.15 0.38
CA TYR A 20 -4.65 -7.75 0.00
C TYR A 20 -4.78 -6.78 1.18
N TRP A 21 -5.59 -7.13 2.18
CA TRP A 21 -5.68 -6.36 3.43
C TRP A 21 -4.36 -6.37 4.21
N VAL A 22 -3.75 -7.55 4.38
CA VAL A 22 -2.44 -7.69 5.05
C VAL A 22 -1.36 -6.92 4.30
N LEU A 23 -1.32 -7.02 2.97
CA LEU A 23 -0.36 -6.27 2.17
C LEU A 23 -0.59 -4.75 2.28
N PHE A 24 -1.84 -4.29 2.29
CA PHE A 24 -2.16 -2.88 2.50
C PHE A 24 -1.61 -2.37 3.83
N ILE A 25 -1.86 -3.09 4.94
CA ILE A 25 -1.31 -2.74 6.25
C ILE A 25 0.22 -2.70 6.20
N GLY A 26 0.86 -3.71 5.59
CA GLY A 26 2.31 -3.77 5.47
C GLY A 26 2.89 -2.55 4.73
N VAL A 27 2.31 -2.18 3.59
CA VAL A 27 2.73 -1.00 2.82
C VAL A 27 2.46 0.30 3.59
N SER A 28 1.35 0.42 4.31
CA SER A 28 1.06 1.59 5.15
C SER A 28 2.06 1.76 6.30
N ILE A 29 2.46 0.67 6.96
CA ILE A 29 3.47 0.70 8.02
C ILE A 29 4.82 1.15 7.46
N LEU A 30 5.25 0.56 6.35
CA LEU A 30 6.52 0.93 5.70
C LEU A 30 6.50 2.40 5.26
N ALA A 31 5.40 2.88 4.70
CA ALA A 31 5.24 4.29 4.35
C ALA A 31 5.35 5.20 5.58
N GLY A 32 4.74 4.81 6.71
CA GLY A 32 4.88 5.51 7.97
C GLY A 32 6.33 5.59 8.46
N ILE A 33 7.08 4.49 8.37
CA ILE A 33 8.51 4.46 8.74
C ILE A 33 9.33 5.43 7.89
N VAL A 34 9.08 5.48 6.58
CA VAL A 34 9.79 6.42 5.67
C VAL A 34 9.48 7.86 6.06
N VAL A 35 8.23 8.21 6.35
CA VAL A 35 7.87 9.57 6.80
C VAL A 35 8.56 9.93 8.12
N VAL A 36 8.62 8.98 9.08
CA VAL A 36 9.33 9.20 10.34
C VAL A 36 10.83 9.43 10.11
N LEU A 37 11.46 8.68 9.19
CA LEU A 37 12.86 8.88 8.82
C LEU A 37 13.09 10.24 8.15
N ASP A 38 12.19 10.67 7.26
CA ASP A 38 12.27 11.97 6.60
C ASP A 38 12.12 13.13 7.62
N ILE A 39 11.20 12.98 8.59
CA ILE A 39 11.05 13.93 9.70
C ILE A 39 12.29 13.93 10.60
N TYR A 40 12.87 12.77 10.88
CA TYR A 40 14.13 12.69 11.62
C TYR A 40 15.26 13.40 10.86
N LEU A 41 15.38 13.20 9.56
CA LEU A 41 16.36 13.89 8.72
C LEU A 41 16.14 15.41 8.69
N LEU A 42 14.90 15.89 8.75
CA LEU A 42 14.58 17.30 8.91
C LEU A 42 15.19 17.92 10.18
N THR A 43 15.32 17.14 11.26
CA THR A 43 15.95 17.59 12.52
C THR A 43 17.48 17.66 12.43
N VAL A 44 18.11 16.82 11.62
CA VAL A 44 19.58 16.77 11.45
C VAL A 44 20.05 17.72 10.35
N ASN A 45 19.35 17.74 9.22
CA ASN A 45 19.63 18.60 8.07
C ASN A 45 18.32 18.99 7.38
N THR A 46 17.83 20.19 7.72
CA THR A 46 16.52 20.68 7.29
C THR A 46 16.36 20.70 5.77
N ASN A 47 17.38 21.12 5.03
CA ASN A 47 17.29 21.22 3.56
C ASN A 47 17.20 19.84 2.89
N ALA A 48 18.02 18.89 3.36
CA ALA A 48 18.01 17.53 2.84
C ALA A 48 16.71 16.79 3.22
N GLY A 49 16.29 16.90 4.48
CA GLY A 49 15.06 16.28 4.97
C GLY A 49 13.80 16.82 4.25
N LEU A 50 13.72 18.14 4.03
CA LEU A 50 12.58 18.73 3.30
C LEU A 50 12.54 18.26 1.83
N SER A 51 13.71 18.21 1.18
CA SER A 51 13.80 17.72 -0.20
C SER A 51 13.41 16.24 -0.32
N MET A 52 13.84 15.40 0.64
CA MET A 52 13.44 14.00 0.69
C MET A 52 11.94 13.85 0.95
N LEU A 53 11.38 14.56 1.92
CA LEU A 53 9.96 14.50 2.26
C LEU A 53 9.07 14.90 1.06
N ILE A 54 9.38 16.02 0.39
CA ILE A 54 8.60 16.48 -0.77
C ILE A 54 8.65 15.45 -1.91
N ARG A 55 9.78 14.75 -2.07
CA ARG A 55 9.95 13.72 -3.09
C ARG A 55 9.28 12.39 -2.71
N SER A 56 9.35 12.00 -1.44
CA SER A 56 8.85 10.70 -0.95
C SER A 56 7.33 10.70 -0.80
N VAL A 57 6.74 11.78 -0.30
CA VAL A 57 5.30 11.87 0.03
C VAL A 57 4.41 11.50 -1.17
N PRO A 58 4.58 12.05 -2.39
CA PRO A 58 3.73 11.67 -3.53
C PRO A 58 3.84 10.19 -3.87
N VAL A 59 5.04 9.62 -3.82
CA VAL A 59 5.29 8.21 -4.12
C VAL A 59 4.62 7.31 -3.07
N LEU A 60 4.74 7.66 -1.80
CA LEU A 60 4.12 6.94 -0.69
C LEU A 60 2.59 6.99 -0.77
N VAL A 61 2.02 8.17 -1.07
CA VAL A 61 0.57 8.34 -1.24
C VAL A 61 0.06 7.47 -2.39
N ILE A 62 0.75 7.46 -3.54
CA ILE A 62 0.38 6.61 -4.67
C ILE A 62 0.46 5.13 -4.28
N ALA A 63 1.54 4.70 -3.62
CA ALA A 63 1.72 3.31 -3.21
C ALA A 63 0.61 2.83 -2.25
N VAL A 64 0.32 3.62 -1.21
CA VAL A 64 -0.73 3.29 -0.23
C VAL A 64 -2.12 3.31 -0.88
N THR A 65 -2.41 4.30 -1.72
CA THR A 65 -3.69 4.40 -2.44
C THR A 65 -3.89 3.24 -3.40
N ASN A 66 -2.84 2.85 -4.14
CA ASN A 66 -2.90 1.72 -5.06
C ASN A 66 -3.17 0.40 -4.31
N MET A 67 -2.51 0.19 -3.17
CA MET A 67 -2.77 -1.00 -2.35
C MET A 67 -4.18 -1.02 -1.74
N LEU A 68 -4.67 0.13 -1.28
CA LEU A 68 -6.05 0.26 -0.83
C LEU A 68 -7.04 -0.05 -1.97
N PHE A 69 -6.74 0.45 -3.17
CA PHE A 69 -7.55 0.20 -4.35
C PHE A 69 -7.59 -1.29 -4.71
N MET A 70 -6.46 -1.99 -4.67
CA MET A 70 -6.41 -3.45 -4.87
C MET A 70 -7.24 -4.21 -3.84
N HIS A 71 -7.19 -3.82 -2.56
CA HIS A 71 -8.04 -4.40 -1.53
C HIS A 71 -9.53 -4.15 -1.81
N VAL A 72 -9.92 -2.91 -2.12
CA VAL A 72 -11.32 -2.56 -2.43
C VAL A 72 -11.82 -3.28 -3.69
N LEU A 73 -10.99 -3.36 -4.73
CA LEU A 73 -11.30 -4.12 -5.94
C LEU A 73 -11.52 -5.59 -5.61
N SER A 74 -10.62 -6.21 -4.83
CA SER A 74 -10.81 -7.61 -4.41
C SER A 74 -12.12 -7.79 -3.63
N ALA A 75 -12.40 -6.91 -2.67
CA ALA A 75 -13.62 -7.01 -1.86
C ALA A 75 -14.92 -6.79 -2.65
N ARG A 76 -14.87 -6.02 -3.75
CA ARG A 76 -16.03 -5.76 -4.62
C ARG A 76 -16.18 -6.76 -5.76
N ALA A 77 -15.07 -7.23 -6.34
CA ALA A 77 -15.07 -8.16 -7.46
C ALA A 77 -15.37 -9.61 -7.03
N LEU A 78 -15.09 -9.94 -5.77
CA LEU A 78 -15.32 -11.27 -5.19
C LEU A 78 -16.71 -11.42 -4.52
N LYS A 79 -17.54 -10.38 -4.58
CA LYS A 79 -18.96 -10.38 -4.18
C LYS A 79 -19.84 -10.71 -5.36
#